data_AF-A0A9E7I617-F1
#
_entry.id   AF-A0A9E7I617-F1
#
_cell.length_a   1.000
_cell.length_b   1.000
_cell.length_c   1.000
_cell.angle_alpha   90.00
_cell.angle_beta   90.00
_cell.angle_gamma   90.00
#
_symmetry.space_group_name_H-M   'P 1'
#
loop_
_entity.id
_entity.type
_entity.pdbx_description
1 polymer ?
#
loop_
_entity_poly.entity_id
_entity_poly.type
_entity_poly.pdbx_seq_one_letter_code
_entity_poly.pdbx_strand_id
1 'polypeptide(L)' 'MAPLRKKKSHEGLVLKKLRKLKRIVPGSKNVGLEVLLQRTANYIYFLELQVFVLGSMSSL' A
#
# COMPACT_ATOMS: atom_id res chain seq x y z
N MET A 1 -26.90 1.41 27.26
CA MET A 1 -25.98 0.31 26.91
C MET A 1 -24.97 0.84 25.91
N ALA A 2 -23.68 0.97 26.27
CA ALA A 2 -22.64 1.44 25.36
C ALA A 2 -22.20 0.29 24.42
N PRO A 3 -21.91 0.53 23.13
CA PRO A 3 -21.54 -0.54 22.22
C PRO A 3 -20.13 -1.05 22.54
N LEU A 4 -20.03 -2.35 22.83
CA LEU A 4 -18.76 -3.05 23.03
C LEU A 4 -17.92 -2.95 21.75
N ARG A 5 -16.84 -2.17 21.84
CA ARG A 5 -15.86 -1.96 20.77
C ARG A 5 -15.12 -3.29 20.52
N LYS A 6 -15.66 -4.15 19.64
CA LYS A 6 -15.04 -5.42 19.25
C LYS A 6 -13.60 -5.16 18.76
N LYS A 7 -12.60 -5.60 19.54
CA LYS A 7 -11.19 -5.69 19.10
C LYS A 7 -11.18 -6.49 17.80
N LYS A 8 -10.81 -5.84 16.69
CA LYS A 8 -10.77 -6.52 15.39
C LYS A 8 -9.64 -7.55 15.42
N SER A 9 -9.91 -8.77 14.96
CA SER A 9 -8.90 -9.83 14.84
C SER A 9 -7.72 -9.35 13.97
N HIS A 10 -6.53 -9.92 14.20
CA HIS A 10 -5.34 -9.65 13.41
C HIS A 10 -5.60 -9.83 11.90
N GLU A 11 -6.29 -10.90 11.53
CA GLU A 11 -6.72 -11.17 10.14
C GLU A 11 -7.56 -10.03 9.57
N GLY A 12 -8.52 -9.51 10.34
CA GLY A 12 -9.34 -8.38 9.92
C GLY A 12 -8.58 -7.06 9.78
N LEU A 13 -7.41 -6.92 10.42
CA LEU A 13 -6.50 -5.79 10.21
C LEU A 13 -5.67 -5.98 8.95
N VAL A 14 -5.12 -7.17 8.72
CA VAL A 14 -4.36 -7.53 7.52
C VAL A 14 -5.21 -7.34 6.27
N LEU A 15 -6.44 -7.85 6.25
CA LEU A 15 -7.36 -7.68 5.12
C LEU A 15 -7.67 -6.21 4.81
N LYS A 16 -7.75 -5.34 5.82
CA LYS A 16 -7.92 -3.90 5.58
C LYS A 16 -6.69 -3.27 4.95
N LYS A 17 -5.49 -3.65 5.39
CA LYS A 17 -4.23 -3.19 4.78
C LYS A 17 -4.14 -3.65 3.33
N LEU A 18 -4.47 -4.90 3.04
CA LEU A 18 -4.49 -5.43 1.67
C LEU A 18 -5.49 -4.69 0.77
N ARG A 19 -6.71 -4.41 1.25
CA ARG A 19 -7.67 -3.58 0.51
C ARG A 19 -7.15 -2.16 0.26
N LYS A 20 -6.41 -1.59 1.21
CA LYS A 20 -5.79 -0.28 1.04
C LYS A 20 -4.71 -0.33 -0.04
N LEU A 21 -3.84 -1.35 -0.03
CA LEU A 21 -2.83 -1.56 -1.08
C LEU A 21 -3.47 -1.65 -2.46
N LYS A 22 -4.54 -2.44 -2.62
CA LYS A 22 -5.30 -2.56 -3.90
C LYS A 22 -5.84 -1.23 -4.43
N ARG A 23 -6.05 -0.24 -3.56
CA ARG A 23 -6.57 1.08 -3.94
C ARG A 23 -5.45 2.04 -4.36
N ILE A 24 -4.30 1.98 -3.70
CA ILE A 24 -3.22 2.96 -3.88
C ILE A 24 -2.17 2.51 -4.89
N VAL A 25 -1.97 1.20 -5.06
CA VAL A 25 -0.97 0.68 -5.99
C VAL A 25 -1.55 0.66 -7.40
N PRO A 26 -0.92 1.33 -8.40
CA PRO A 26 -1.40 1.35 -9.77
C PRO A 26 -1.63 -0.05 -10.36
N GLY A 27 -2.75 -0.21 -11.09
CA GLY A 27 -3.11 -1.46 -11.76
C GLY A 27 -3.51 -2.64 -10.84
N SER A 28 -3.57 -2.47 -9.52
CA SER A 28 -3.67 -3.59 -8.57
C SER A 28 -5.09 -3.97 -8.09
N LYS A 29 -6.13 -3.33 -8.63
CA LYS A 29 -7.53 -3.46 -8.14
C LYS A 29 -8.05 -4.91 -8.12
N ASN A 30 -7.75 -5.69 -9.16
CA ASN A 30 -8.30 -7.02 -9.39
C ASN A 30 -7.25 -8.14 -9.43
N VAL A 31 -6.06 -7.92 -8.88
CA VAL A 31 -5.00 -8.93 -8.88
C VAL A 31 -5.01 -9.81 -7.63
N GLY A 32 -4.41 -11.00 -7.77
CA GLY A 32 -4.13 -11.93 -6.66
C GLY A 32 -3.14 -11.35 -5.64
N LEU A 33 -3.03 -11.98 -4.47
CA LEU A 33 -2.21 -11.50 -3.35
C LEU A 33 -0.73 -11.40 -3.70
N GLU A 34 -0.16 -12.42 -4.33
CA GLU A 34 1.24 -12.45 -4.73
C GLU A 34 1.58 -11.29 -5.67
N VAL A 35 0.80 -11.14 -6.74
CA VAL A 35 0.94 -10.05 -7.72
C VAL A 35 0.74 -8.68 -7.06
N LEU A 36 -0.19 -8.55 -6.10
CA LEU A 36 -0.39 -7.31 -5.34
C LEU A 36 0.88 -6.94 -4.57
N LEU A 37 1.48 -7.88 -3.85
CA LEU A 37 2.67 -7.63 -3.04
C LEU A 37 3.88 -7.31 -3.92
N GLN A 38 4.08 -8.04 -5.01
CA GLN A 38 5.15 -7.75 -5.98
C GLN A 38 5.00 -6.36 -6.60
N ARG A 39 3.80 -6.00 -7.05
CA ARG A 39 3.53 -4.64 -7.57
C ARG A 39 3.70 -3.56 -6.51
N THR A 40 3.39 -3.86 -5.26
CA THR A 40 3.62 -2.93 -4.15
C THR A 40 5.11 -2.65 -3.98
N ALA A 41 5.95 -3.68 -3.99
CA ALA A 41 7.41 -3.51 -3.90
C ALA A 41 7.95 -2.69 -5.08
N ASN A 42 7.53 -3.01 -6.30
CA ASN A 42 7.94 -2.27 -7.50
C ASN A 42 7.48 -0.80 -7.45
N TYR A 43 6.29 -0.54 -6.92
CA TYR A 43 5.77 0.83 -6.83
C TYR A 43 6.50 1.65 -5.76
N ILE A 44 6.87 1.06 -4.63
CA ILE A 44 7.72 1.71 -3.62
C ILE A 44 9.05 2.13 -4.26
N TYR A 45 9.73 1.20 -4.92
CA TYR A 45 11.00 1.47 -5.61
C TYR A 45 10.88 2.60 -6.64
N PHE A 46 9.79 2.60 -7.43
CA PHE A 46 9.53 3.65 -8.40
C PHE A 46 9.35 5.03 -7.74
N LEU A 47 8.58 5.10 -6.64
CA LEU A 47 8.38 6.34 -5.90
C LEU A 47 9.69 6.86 -5.28
N GLU A 48 10.51 5.97 -4.73
CA GLU A 48 11.83 6.32 -4.19
C GLU A 48 12.73 6.94 -5.27
N LEU A 49 12.74 6.33 -6.47
CA LEU A 49 13.49 6.86 -7.60
C LEU A 49 12.98 8.25 -8.04
N GLN A 50 11.65 8.43 -8.10
CA GLN A 50 11.07 9.74 -8.44
C GLN A 50 11.47 10.82 -7.44
N VAL A 51 11.40 10.51 -6.13
CA VAL A 51 11.80 11.44 -5.08
C VAL A 51 13.30 11.75 -5.17
N PHE A 52 14.14 10.75 -5.44
CA PHE A 52 15.58 10.95 -5.61
C PHE A 52 15.91 11.89 -6.77
N VAL A 53 15.30 11.68 -7.94
CA VAL A 53 15.51 12.53 -9.12
C VAL A 53 15.01 13.95 -8.89
N LEU A 54 13.82 14.11 -8.31
CA LEU A 54 13.29 15.44 -7.99
C LEU A 54 14.17 16.16 -6.97
N GLY A 55 14.69 15.44 -5.97
CA GLY A 55 15.62 15.95 -4.99
C GLY A 55 16.92 16.45 -5.62
N SER A 56 17.54 15.65 -6.49
CA SER A 56 18.79 16.04 -7.16
C SER A 56 18.61 17.22 -8.13
N MET A 57 17.44 17.34 -8.75
CA MET A 57 17.11 18.49 -9.60
C MET A 57 16.79 19.76 -8.79
N SER A 58 16.21 19.63 -7.60
CA SER A 58 15.91 20.79 -6.74
C SER A 58 17.14 21.42 -6.08
N SER A 59 18.26 20.69 -6.05
CA SER A 59 19.56 21.19 -5.58
C SER A 59 20.43 21.84 -6.68
N LEU A 60 19.94 21.87 -7.92
CA LEU A 60 20.54 22.58 -9.07
C LEU A 60 19.89 23.95 -9.22
#